data_AF-I4ELU6-F1
#
_entry.id   AF-I4ELU6-F1
#
_cell.length_a   1.000
_cell.length_b   1.000
_cell.length_c   1.000
_cell.angle_alpha   90.00
_cell.angle_beta   90.00
_cell.angle_gamma   90.00
#
_symmetry.space_group_name_H-M   'P 1'
#
loop_
_entity.id
_entity.type
_entity.pdbx_description
1 polymer ?
#
loop_
_entity_poly.entity_id
_entity_poly.type
_entity_poly.pdbx_seq_one_letter_code
_entity_poly.pdbx_strand_id
1 'polypeptide(L)'
;MVSMSRDTSEKRIFQLFSRILGYPQQDLAEATRECEGLIREETPEAAEFLAEFRAIVEDTPLGRMEEIYTGAFDLEANWQLYIGYHLFGESYARSIFLLELKERFRAGGFPPPEAELPDHAAVLLAFLGVCDDRQQVDELVDEALLPTLNRLTGEGEDVIEEELEEGEEESEEIQRQRSSREVYDGVLRALRMVLLQQQARLALQGSTSVERE
;
A
#
# COMPACT_ATOMS: atom_id res chain seq x y z
N MET A 1 -26.86 -4.48 -10.20
CA MET A 1 -26.69 -4.88 -8.78
C MET A 1 -25.29 -5.38 -8.47
N VAL A 2 -24.72 -6.31 -9.26
CA VAL A 2 -23.36 -6.87 -9.03
C VAL A 2 -22.22 -5.85 -9.14
N SER A 3 -22.34 -4.83 -10.00
CA SER A 3 -21.31 -3.78 -10.17
C SER A 3 -21.22 -2.82 -8.96
N MET A 4 -22.36 -2.42 -8.37
CA MET A 4 -22.36 -1.53 -7.19
C MET A 4 -21.86 -2.23 -5.90
N SER A 5 -22.18 -3.52 -5.71
CA SER A 5 -21.64 -4.27 -4.57
C SER A 5 -20.13 -4.45 -4.67
N ARG A 6 -19.57 -4.49 -5.90
CA ARG A 6 -18.15 -4.73 -6.15
C ARG A 6 -17.30 -3.46 -5.95
N ASP A 7 -17.79 -2.31 -6.42
CA ASP A 7 -17.19 -1.00 -6.13
C ASP A 7 -17.12 -0.73 -4.63
N THR A 8 -18.17 -1.12 -3.88
CA THR A 8 -18.19 -1.01 -2.42
C THR A 8 -17.11 -1.88 -1.76
N SER A 9 -16.89 -3.10 -2.26
CA SER A 9 -15.85 -3.99 -1.72
C SER A 9 -14.44 -3.49 -1.99
N GLU A 10 -14.15 -2.98 -3.19
CA GLU A 10 -12.83 -2.44 -3.54
C GLU A 10 -12.49 -1.21 -2.69
N LYS A 11 -13.42 -0.25 -2.58
CA LYS A 11 -13.28 0.91 -1.70
C LYS A 11 -13.00 0.49 -0.26
N ARG A 12 -13.68 -0.56 0.23
CA ARG A 12 -13.45 -1.08 1.58
C ARG A 12 -12.05 -1.69 1.72
N ILE A 13 -11.57 -2.42 0.72
CA ILE A 13 -10.20 -2.97 0.72
C ILE A 13 -9.16 -1.86 0.80
N PHE A 14 -9.32 -0.76 0.03
CA PHE A 14 -8.42 0.40 0.15
C PHE A 14 -8.44 1.04 1.53
N GLN A 15 -9.62 1.21 2.13
CA GLN A 15 -9.74 1.74 3.49
C GLN A 15 -9.05 0.84 4.53
N LEU A 16 -9.10 -0.48 4.35
CA LEU A 16 -8.46 -1.42 5.27
C LEU A 16 -6.95 -1.42 5.11
N PHE A 17 -6.42 -1.46 3.88
CA PHE A 17 -4.99 -1.31 3.64
C PHE A 17 -4.45 0.05 4.11
N SER A 18 -5.25 1.12 3.99
CA SER A 18 -4.90 2.43 4.57
C SER A 18 -4.66 2.35 6.08
N ARG A 19 -5.49 1.60 6.82
CA ARG A 19 -5.30 1.39 8.27
C ARG A 19 -4.12 0.49 8.58
N ILE A 20 -3.92 -0.56 7.79
CA ILE A 20 -2.85 -1.55 8.00
C ILE A 20 -1.47 -0.93 7.73
N LEU A 21 -1.35 -0.07 6.72
CA LEU A 21 -0.12 0.62 6.33
C LEU A 21 0.05 2.01 6.95
N GLY A 22 -0.93 2.47 7.73
CA GLY A 22 -0.80 3.64 8.59
C GLY A 22 -0.08 3.31 9.89
N TYR A 23 0.31 4.34 10.63
CA TYR A 23 0.92 4.15 11.95
C TYR A 23 0.01 3.30 12.86
N PRO A 24 0.51 2.22 13.50
CA PRO A 24 -0.31 1.23 14.19
C PRO A 24 -1.30 1.82 15.18
N GLN A 25 -2.56 1.39 15.10
CA GLN A 25 -3.63 1.78 16.01
C GLN A 25 -4.25 0.55 16.68
N GLN A 26 -5.12 0.77 17.67
CA GLN A 26 -5.78 -0.30 18.42
C GLN A 26 -6.63 -1.24 17.56
N ASP A 27 -7.13 -0.78 16.41
CA ASP A 27 -7.97 -1.56 15.49
C ASP A 27 -7.17 -2.34 14.44
N LEU A 28 -5.82 -2.33 14.49
CA LEU A 28 -4.97 -2.98 13.49
C LEU A 28 -5.32 -4.46 13.27
N ALA A 29 -5.50 -5.22 14.35
CA ALA A 29 -5.86 -6.65 14.25
C ALA A 29 -7.23 -6.86 13.59
N GLU A 30 -8.20 -5.98 13.90
CA GLU A 30 -9.55 -6.04 13.32
C GLU A 30 -9.53 -5.68 11.84
N ALA A 31 -8.83 -4.61 11.47
CA ALA A 31 -8.66 -4.19 10.09
C ALA A 31 -7.99 -5.28 9.23
N THR A 32 -6.92 -5.90 9.75
CA THR A 32 -6.24 -7.01 9.06
C THR A 32 -7.17 -8.20 8.87
N ARG A 33 -7.90 -8.62 9.91
CA ARG A 33 -8.84 -9.75 9.85
C ARG A 33 -9.96 -9.52 8.84
N GLU A 34 -10.51 -8.31 8.80
CA GLU A 34 -11.55 -7.97 7.83
C GLU A 34 -10.99 -7.98 6.40
N CYS A 35 -9.81 -7.39 6.20
CA CYS A 35 -9.17 -7.33 4.88
C CYS A 35 -8.87 -8.73 4.34
N GLU A 36 -8.27 -9.58 5.18
CA GLU A 36 -8.04 -11.00 4.91
C GLU A 36 -9.33 -11.69 4.43
N GLY A 37 -10.45 -11.50 5.14
CA GLY A 37 -11.74 -12.09 4.78
C GLY A 37 -12.26 -11.62 3.43
N LEU A 38 -12.12 -10.33 3.10
CA LEU A 38 -12.60 -9.76 1.84
C LEU A 38 -11.79 -10.24 0.63
N ILE A 39 -10.48 -10.42 0.77
CA ILE A 39 -9.61 -10.78 -0.36
C ILE A 39 -9.46 -12.30 -0.54
N ARG A 40 -9.80 -13.12 0.46
CA ARG A 40 -9.56 -14.58 0.47
C ARG A 40 -10.16 -15.34 -0.69
N GLU A 41 -11.38 -15.03 -1.12
CA GLU A 41 -12.00 -15.72 -2.26
C GLU A 41 -11.32 -15.39 -3.59
N GLU A 42 -10.83 -14.16 -3.71
CA GLU A 42 -10.38 -13.59 -4.97
C GLU A 42 -8.87 -13.67 -5.17
N THR A 43 -8.11 -13.65 -4.07
CA THR A 43 -6.65 -13.68 -4.03
C THR A 43 -6.20 -14.43 -2.76
N PRO A 44 -6.33 -15.77 -2.73
CA PRO A 44 -6.03 -16.57 -1.54
C PRO A 44 -4.60 -16.39 -1.01
N GLU A 45 -3.62 -16.29 -1.91
CA GLU A 45 -2.21 -16.10 -1.53
C GLU A 45 -1.97 -14.76 -0.83
N ALA A 46 -2.62 -13.67 -1.26
CA ALA A 46 -2.60 -12.39 -0.55
C ALA A 46 -3.25 -12.48 0.83
N ALA A 47 -4.30 -13.31 0.98
CA ALA A 47 -4.94 -13.53 2.27
C ALA A 47 -4.05 -14.30 3.25
N GLU A 48 -3.19 -15.21 2.77
CA GLU A 48 -2.22 -15.91 3.64
C GLU A 48 -1.18 -14.94 4.22
N PHE A 49 -0.64 -14.02 3.41
CA PHE A 49 0.23 -12.96 3.91
C PHE A 49 -0.43 -12.10 5.00
N LEU A 50 -1.71 -11.72 4.81
CA LEU A 50 -2.45 -10.98 5.83
C LEU A 50 -2.76 -11.83 7.07
N ALA A 51 -2.96 -13.14 6.91
CA ALA A 51 -3.16 -14.05 8.04
C ALA A 51 -1.89 -14.20 8.90
N GLU A 52 -0.72 -14.27 8.26
CA GLU A 52 0.59 -14.25 8.94
C GLU A 52 0.81 -12.94 9.69
N PHE A 53 0.60 -11.80 9.02
CA PHE A 53 0.68 -10.49 9.66
C PHE A 53 -0.31 -10.36 10.82
N ARG A 54 -1.55 -10.83 10.67
CA ARG A 54 -2.57 -10.83 11.73
C ARG A 54 -2.09 -11.61 12.95
N ALA A 55 -1.49 -12.78 12.76
CA ALA A 55 -0.99 -13.60 13.87
C ALA A 55 0.09 -12.85 14.67
N ILE A 56 0.97 -12.10 13.99
CA ILE A 56 1.98 -11.25 14.64
C ILE A 56 1.31 -10.13 15.42
N VAL A 57 0.37 -9.41 14.81
CA VAL A 57 -0.35 -8.29 15.45
C VAL A 57 -1.13 -8.76 16.70
N GLU A 58 -1.75 -9.94 16.65
CA GLU A 58 -2.54 -10.47 17.77
C GLU A 58 -1.67 -10.91 18.96
N ASP A 59 -0.43 -11.34 18.73
CA ASP A 59 0.51 -11.76 19.78
C ASP A 59 1.43 -10.63 20.26
N THR A 60 1.45 -9.49 19.56
CA THR A 60 2.37 -8.38 19.82
C THR A 60 1.66 -7.17 20.45
N PRO A 61 2.13 -6.66 21.60
CA PRO A 61 1.58 -5.43 22.19
C PRO A 61 1.67 -4.24 21.22
N LEU A 62 0.67 -3.34 21.24
CA LEU A 62 0.61 -2.19 20.33
C LEU A 62 1.90 -1.36 20.30
N GLY A 63 2.48 -1.04 21.47
CA GLY A 63 3.73 -0.28 21.53
C GLY A 63 4.90 -0.98 20.82
N ARG A 64 4.91 -2.32 20.80
CA ARG A 64 5.91 -3.07 20.04
C ARG A 64 5.60 -3.08 18.54
N MET A 65 4.32 -3.09 18.14
CA MET A 65 3.94 -2.89 16.74
C MET A 65 4.32 -1.49 16.23
N GLU A 66 4.19 -0.46 17.07
CA GLU A 66 4.64 0.91 16.78
C GLU A 66 6.16 0.98 16.55
N GLU A 67 6.95 0.28 17.38
CA GLU A 67 8.41 0.15 17.19
C GLU A 67 8.76 -0.58 15.89
N ILE A 68 8.06 -1.68 15.57
CA ILE A 68 8.25 -2.43 14.32
C ILE A 68 7.90 -1.54 13.13
N TYR A 69 6.80 -0.79 13.17
CA TYR A 69 6.44 0.13 12.08
C TYR A 69 7.52 1.19 11.87
N THR A 70 7.96 1.83 12.96
CA THR A 70 9.02 2.86 12.92
C THR A 70 10.30 2.27 12.30
N GLY A 71 10.70 1.08 12.75
CA GLY A 71 11.88 0.38 12.24
C GLY A 71 11.77 -0.07 10.78
N ALA A 72 10.55 -0.37 10.32
CA ALA A 72 10.30 -0.77 8.93
C ALA A 72 10.33 0.43 7.97
N PHE A 73 9.67 1.54 8.35
CA PHE A 73 9.31 2.58 7.39
C PHE A 73 9.92 3.96 7.70
N ASP A 74 10.15 4.33 8.95
CA ASP A 74 10.45 5.74 9.28
C ASP A 74 11.95 6.05 9.35
N LEU A 75 12.81 5.03 9.44
CA LEU A 75 14.26 5.21 9.64
C LEU A 75 15.05 5.36 8.34
N GLU A 76 14.60 4.74 7.25
CA GLU A 76 15.32 4.75 5.96
C GLU A 76 14.42 5.20 4.82
N ALA A 77 14.89 6.19 4.04
CA ALA A 77 14.13 6.78 2.94
C ALA A 77 13.73 5.76 1.86
N ASN A 78 14.53 4.72 1.64
CA ASN A 78 14.25 3.67 0.65
C ASN A 78 13.07 2.76 1.03
N TRP A 79 12.60 2.82 2.27
CA TRP A 79 11.51 1.97 2.76
C TRP A 79 10.31 2.78 3.24
N GLN A 80 10.44 4.10 3.33
CA GLN A 80 9.33 5.00 3.64
C GLN A 80 8.16 4.81 2.67
N LEU A 81 6.94 4.95 3.16
CA LEU A 81 5.73 4.80 2.37
C LEU A 81 5.35 6.07 1.56
N TYR A 82 6.32 6.93 1.23
CA TYR A 82 6.11 8.12 0.40
C TYR A 82 6.25 7.78 -1.08
N ILE A 83 5.11 7.57 -1.75
CA ILE A 83 5.02 7.21 -3.16
C ILE A 83 5.75 8.22 -4.06
N GLY A 84 5.57 9.51 -3.80
CA GLY A 84 6.22 10.55 -4.59
C GLY A 84 7.74 10.56 -4.45
N TYR A 85 8.27 10.10 -3.30
CA TYR A 85 9.72 9.92 -3.13
C TYR A 85 10.24 8.76 -3.97
N HIS A 86 9.54 7.62 -4.00
CA HIS A 86 9.94 6.47 -4.82
C HIS A 86 9.93 6.76 -6.32
N LEU A 87 8.99 7.56 -6.77
CA LEU A 87 8.86 7.90 -8.19
C LEU A 87 9.82 9.00 -8.63
N PHE A 88 10.10 9.97 -7.76
CA PHE A 88 10.74 11.22 -8.16
C PHE A 88 11.90 11.68 -7.27
N GLY A 89 12.19 11.00 -6.16
CA GLY A 89 13.14 11.41 -5.13
C GLY A 89 12.83 12.78 -4.54
N GLU A 90 13.86 13.48 -4.05
CA GLU A 90 13.76 14.87 -3.59
C GLU A 90 13.81 15.88 -4.76
N SER A 91 12.94 15.69 -5.75
CA SER A 91 12.94 16.54 -6.95
C SER A 91 11.79 17.55 -6.99
N TYR A 92 11.92 18.52 -7.89
CA TYR A 92 10.82 19.41 -8.25
C TYR A 92 9.60 18.64 -8.79
N ALA A 93 9.80 17.50 -9.46
CA ALA A 93 8.71 16.66 -9.95
C ALA A 93 7.86 16.10 -8.79
N ARG A 94 8.49 15.68 -7.68
CA ARG A 94 7.75 15.31 -6.46
C ARG A 94 6.89 16.46 -5.94
N SER A 95 7.43 17.68 -5.95
CA SER A 95 6.70 18.86 -5.50
C SER A 95 5.44 19.12 -6.33
N ILE A 96 5.52 18.93 -7.65
CA ILE A 96 4.36 19.02 -8.55
C ILE A 96 3.35 17.91 -8.27
N PHE A 97 3.82 16.66 -8.15
CA PHE A 97 2.97 15.51 -7.83
C PHE A 97 2.18 15.72 -6.51
N LEU A 98 2.83 16.25 -5.47
CA LEU A 98 2.16 16.58 -4.21
C LEU A 98 1.06 17.65 -4.37
N LEU A 99 1.25 18.63 -5.26
CA LEU A 99 0.22 19.64 -5.55
C LEU A 99 -0.95 19.02 -6.30
N GLU A 100 -0.68 18.19 -7.31
CA GLU A 100 -1.69 17.47 -8.08
C GLU A 100 -2.52 16.55 -7.18
N LEU A 101 -1.90 15.81 -6.27
CA LEU A 101 -2.61 15.00 -5.27
C LEU A 101 -3.53 15.85 -4.39
N LYS A 102 -3.08 17.02 -3.93
CA LYS A 102 -3.93 17.93 -3.14
C LYS A 102 -5.13 18.44 -3.94
N GLU A 103 -4.97 18.72 -5.23
CA GLU A 103 -6.08 19.12 -6.11
C GLU A 103 -7.06 17.98 -6.32
N ARG A 104 -6.54 16.78 -6.62
CA ARG A 104 -7.27 15.52 -6.73
C ARG A 104 -8.10 15.22 -5.48
N PHE A 105 -7.51 15.37 -4.28
CA PHE A 105 -8.22 15.16 -3.01
C PHE A 105 -9.35 16.16 -2.81
N ARG A 106 -9.11 17.45 -3.08
CA ARG A 106 -10.14 18.49 -3.00
C ARG A 106 -11.30 18.25 -3.97
N ALA A 107 -11.00 17.82 -5.20
CA ALA A 107 -12.00 17.50 -6.20
C ALA A 107 -12.91 16.33 -5.76
N GLY A 108 -12.33 15.32 -5.09
CA GLY A 108 -13.06 14.20 -4.50
C GLY A 108 -13.68 14.49 -3.12
N GLY A 109 -13.63 15.73 -2.62
CA GLY A 109 -14.19 16.08 -1.31
C GLY A 109 -13.44 15.48 -0.11
N PHE A 110 -12.22 15.00 -0.31
CA PHE A 110 -11.38 14.42 0.73
C PHE A 110 -10.49 15.51 1.36
N PRO A 111 -10.66 15.83 2.65
CA PRO A 111 -9.78 16.78 3.32
C PRO A 111 -8.41 16.10 3.56
N PRO A 112 -7.31 16.60 2.97
CA PRO A 112 -5.99 16.02 3.22
C PRO A 112 -5.66 16.09 4.73
N PRO A 113 -5.02 15.06 5.30
CA PRO A 113 -4.52 15.12 6.67
C PRO A 113 -3.55 16.29 6.84
N GLU A 114 -3.63 17.01 7.96
CA GLU A 114 -2.69 18.11 8.25
C GLU A 114 -1.32 17.60 8.71
N ALA A 115 -1.28 16.40 9.29
CA ALA A 115 -0.08 15.82 9.90
C ALA A 115 0.73 14.92 8.96
N GLU A 116 0.23 14.67 7.73
CA GLU A 116 0.85 13.73 6.80
C GLU A 116 0.83 14.25 5.37
N LEU A 117 1.83 13.90 4.57
CA LEU A 117 1.89 14.27 3.16
C LEU A 117 0.89 13.46 2.33
N PRO A 118 0.33 14.05 1.26
CA PRO A 118 -0.65 13.38 0.42
C PRO A 118 -0.10 12.18 -0.35
N ASP A 119 1.22 12.07 -0.53
CA ASP A 119 1.89 10.95 -1.19
C ASP A 119 2.21 9.78 -0.25
N HIS A 120 1.91 9.88 1.04
CA HIS A 120 2.01 8.74 1.94
C HIS A 120 0.99 7.65 1.54
N ALA A 121 1.42 6.39 1.42
CA ALA A 121 0.61 5.30 0.89
C ALA A 121 -0.71 5.12 1.64
N ALA A 122 -0.69 5.21 2.98
CA ALA A 122 -1.91 5.14 3.79
C ALA A 122 -2.90 6.28 3.46
N VAL A 123 -2.41 7.49 3.17
CA VAL A 123 -3.25 8.65 2.81
C VAL A 123 -3.82 8.48 1.41
N LEU A 124 -3.00 8.03 0.45
CA LEU A 124 -3.47 7.76 -0.90
C LEU A 124 -4.55 6.67 -0.89
N LEU A 125 -4.32 5.56 -0.18
CA LEU A 125 -5.30 4.48 -0.02
C LEU A 125 -6.60 4.95 0.64
N ALA A 126 -6.53 5.84 1.64
CA ALA A 126 -7.73 6.44 2.24
C ALA A 126 -8.54 7.21 1.20
N PHE A 127 -7.86 7.99 0.35
CA PHE A 127 -8.49 8.72 -0.75
C PHE A 127 -9.12 7.77 -1.78
N LEU A 128 -8.39 6.74 -2.23
CA LEU A 128 -8.93 5.73 -3.16
C LEU A 128 -10.16 5.02 -2.59
N GLY A 129 -10.20 4.81 -1.27
CA GLY A 129 -11.33 4.22 -0.56
C GLY A 129 -12.60 5.07 -0.49
N VAL A 130 -12.55 6.34 -0.93
CA VAL A 130 -13.72 7.24 -0.97
C VAL A 130 -13.92 7.93 -2.33
N CYS A 131 -12.99 7.73 -3.27
CA CYS A 131 -13.05 8.35 -4.58
C CYS A 131 -14.08 7.65 -5.47
N ASP A 132 -15.06 8.40 -6.00
CA ASP A 132 -16.05 7.89 -6.94
C ASP A 132 -15.60 8.00 -8.41
N ASP A 133 -14.52 8.75 -8.68
CA ASP A 133 -13.95 8.87 -10.02
C ASP A 133 -13.05 7.66 -10.32
N ARG A 134 -13.59 6.71 -11.08
CA ARG A 134 -12.90 5.49 -11.42
C ARG A 134 -11.63 5.73 -12.25
N GLN A 135 -11.66 6.68 -13.18
CA GLN A 135 -10.50 6.99 -14.00
C GLN A 135 -9.35 7.47 -13.12
N GLN A 136 -9.66 8.35 -12.17
CA GLN A 136 -8.67 8.87 -11.23
C GLN A 136 -8.11 7.77 -10.30
N VAL A 137 -8.95 6.82 -9.87
CA VAL A 137 -8.51 5.65 -9.10
C VAL A 137 -7.53 4.80 -9.91
N ASP A 138 -7.89 4.47 -11.15
CA ASP A 138 -7.06 3.64 -12.03
C ASP A 138 -5.72 4.34 -12.34
N GLU A 139 -5.72 5.63 -12.67
CA GLU A 139 -4.48 6.40 -12.89
C GLU A 139 -3.56 6.38 -11.67
N LEU A 140 -4.08 6.61 -10.47
CA LEU A 140 -3.27 6.61 -9.24
C LEU A 140 -2.75 5.22 -8.87
N VAL A 141 -3.53 4.17 -9.16
CA VAL A 141 -3.09 2.79 -8.97
C VAL A 141 -1.97 2.46 -9.94
N ASP A 142 -2.16 2.74 -11.23
CA ASP A 142 -1.29 2.30 -12.33
C ASP A 142 0.00 3.11 -12.40
N GLU A 143 -0.07 4.43 -12.21
CA GLU A 143 1.06 5.32 -12.40
C GLU A 143 1.85 5.58 -11.10
N ALA A 144 1.25 5.31 -9.94
CA ALA A 144 1.87 5.68 -8.66
C ALA A 144 1.98 4.51 -7.66
N LEU A 145 0.86 3.90 -7.27
CA LEU A 145 0.85 2.90 -6.21
C LEU A 145 1.52 1.58 -6.62
N LEU A 146 1.13 0.99 -7.76
CA LEU A 146 1.72 -0.26 -8.26
C LEU A 146 3.21 -0.15 -8.57
N PRO A 147 3.71 0.89 -9.27
CA PRO A 147 5.14 1.06 -9.48
C PRO A 147 5.93 1.15 -8.18
N THR A 148 5.39 1.83 -7.16
CA THR A 148 6.01 1.93 -5.83
C THR A 148 6.04 0.57 -5.15
N LEU A 149 4.92 -0.17 -5.16
CA LEU A 149 4.86 -1.50 -4.57
C LEU A 149 5.80 -2.48 -5.28
N ASN A 150 5.93 -2.41 -6.61
CA ASN A 150 6.90 -3.23 -7.34
C ASN A 150 8.33 -2.99 -6.82
N ARG A 151 8.74 -1.73 -6.59
CA ARG A 151 10.05 -1.43 -6.01
C ARG A 151 10.18 -2.00 -4.59
N LEU A 152 9.21 -1.71 -3.72
CA LEU A 152 9.23 -2.14 -2.32
C LEU A 152 9.18 -3.65 -2.13
N THR A 153 8.57 -4.41 -3.05
CA THR A 153 8.52 -5.88 -2.99
C THR A 153 9.63 -6.57 -3.80
N GLY A 154 10.59 -5.82 -4.35
CA GLY A 154 11.70 -6.37 -5.14
C GLY A 154 11.33 -6.88 -6.55
N GLU A 155 10.23 -6.38 -7.10
CA GLU A 155 9.63 -6.80 -8.37
C GLU A 155 9.74 -5.73 -9.47
N GLY A 156 10.46 -4.63 -9.21
CA GLY A 156 10.69 -3.51 -10.12
C GLY A 156 12.04 -3.57 -10.85
N GLU A 157 12.18 -2.79 -11.93
CA GLU A 157 13.44 -2.69 -12.71
C GLU A 157 14.56 -2.00 -11.91
N ASP A 158 14.20 -1.04 -11.06
CA ASP A 158 15.06 -0.39 -10.08
C ASP A 158 14.91 -1.12 -8.73
N VAL A 159 15.49 -2.32 -8.60
CA VAL A 159 15.56 -2.98 -7.30
C VAL A 159 16.38 -2.06 -6.38
N ILE A 160 15.86 -1.80 -5.17
CA ILE A 160 16.64 -1.15 -4.12
C ILE A 160 17.78 -2.12 -3.80
N GLU A 161 18.95 -1.90 -4.39
CA GLU A 161 20.16 -2.60 -3.95
C GLU A 161 20.37 -2.19 -2.50
N GLU A 162 20.19 -3.14 -1.58
CA GLU A 162 20.77 -3.03 -0.25
C GLU A 162 22.28 -2.86 -0.51
N GLU A 163 22.83 -1.66 -0.32
CA GLU A 163 24.27 -1.46 -0.25
C GLU A 163 24.74 -2.22 0.99
N LEU A 164 24.93 -3.53 0.82
CA LEU A 164 25.59 -4.38 1.80
C LEU A 164 27.03 -3.91 1.81
N GLU A 165 27.41 -3.13 2.83
CA GLU A 165 28.81 -2.87 3.11
C GLU A 165 29.49 -4.23 3.37
N GLU A 166 30.04 -4.84 2.31
CA GLU A 166 30.70 -6.14 2.35
C GLU A 166 31.89 -6.07 3.32
N GLY A 167 31.71 -6.57 4.55
CA GLY A 167 32.80 -6.82 5.48
C GLY A 167 32.62 -6.33 6.92
N GLU A 168 31.51 -5.67 7.26
CA GLU A 168 31.20 -5.30 8.64
C GLU A 168 30.13 -6.24 9.24
N GLU A 169 30.29 -6.67 10.50
CA GLU A 169 29.22 -7.38 11.21
C GLU A 169 27.98 -6.47 11.22
N GLU A 170 26.86 -6.90 10.64
CA GLU A 170 25.61 -6.12 10.67
C GLU A 170 25.32 -5.71 12.11
N SER A 171 25.26 -4.40 12.35
CA SER A 171 24.95 -3.88 13.67
C SER A 171 23.60 -4.41 14.15
N GLU A 172 23.40 -4.53 15.47
CA GLU A 172 22.10 -4.93 16.04
C GLU A 172 20.94 -4.03 15.56
N GLU A 173 21.24 -2.81 15.15
CA GLU A 173 20.27 -1.86 14.62
C GLU A 173 19.83 -2.21 13.20
N ILE A 174 20.77 -2.57 12.32
CA ILE A 174 20.47 -3.04 10.96
C ILE A 174 19.64 -4.33 11.01
N GLN A 175 20.00 -5.27 11.89
CA GLN A 175 19.23 -6.51 12.08
C GLN A 175 17.80 -6.23 12.56
N ARG A 176 17.64 -5.30 13.52
CA ARG A 176 16.31 -4.89 14.01
C ARG A 176 15.47 -4.25 12.92
N GLN A 177 16.06 -3.41 12.08
CA GLN A 177 15.36 -2.79 10.94
C GLN A 177 14.93 -3.83 9.92
N ARG A 178 15.83 -4.74 9.53
CA ARG A 178 15.53 -5.84 8.61
C ARG A 178 14.39 -6.72 9.11
N SER A 179 14.46 -7.19 10.36
CA SER A 179 13.37 -7.96 10.97
C SER A 179 12.06 -7.17 11.02
N SER A 180 12.12 -5.85 11.21
CA SER A 180 10.92 -5.01 11.19
C SER A 180 10.29 -4.93 9.80
N ARG A 181 11.13 -4.85 8.74
CA ARG A 181 10.67 -4.87 7.33
C ARG A 181 10.04 -6.19 6.96
N GLU A 182 10.64 -7.30 7.37
CA GLU A 182 10.11 -8.65 7.11
C GLU A 182 8.67 -8.83 7.61
N VAL A 183 8.29 -8.17 8.71
CA VAL A 183 6.92 -8.19 9.23
C VAL A 183 5.93 -7.55 8.26
N TYR A 184 6.30 -6.47 7.58
CA TYR A 184 5.41 -5.73 6.67
C TYR A 184 5.54 -6.13 5.19
N ASP A 185 6.60 -6.85 4.78
CA ASP A 185 6.82 -7.30 3.40
C ASP A 185 5.60 -8.09 2.87
N GLY A 186 5.06 -9.01 3.67
CA GLY A 186 3.85 -9.75 3.32
C GLY A 186 2.64 -8.85 3.06
N VAL A 187 2.47 -7.77 3.82
CA VAL A 187 1.37 -6.80 3.63
C VAL A 187 1.52 -6.06 2.30
N LEU A 188 2.73 -5.62 1.96
CA LEU A 188 3.02 -4.93 0.71
C LEU A 188 2.81 -5.85 -0.50
N ARG A 189 3.27 -7.11 -0.41
CA ARG A 189 2.99 -8.15 -1.40
C ARG A 189 1.49 -8.41 -1.56
N ALA A 190 0.77 -8.53 -0.46
CA ALA A 190 -0.69 -8.73 -0.48
C ALA A 190 -1.40 -7.60 -1.22
N LEU A 191 -1.09 -6.34 -0.90
CA LEU A 191 -1.67 -5.18 -1.59
C LEU A 191 -1.36 -5.21 -3.09
N ARG A 192 -0.09 -5.44 -3.46
CA ARG A 192 0.32 -5.54 -4.87
C ARG A 192 -0.47 -6.61 -5.62
N MET A 193 -0.60 -7.81 -5.05
CA MET A 193 -1.32 -8.92 -5.67
C MET A 193 -2.81 -8.62 -5.86
N VAL A 194 -3.44 -7.97 -4.87
CA VAL A 194 -4.83 -7.55 -4.97
C VAL A 194 -5.03 -6.54 -6.11
N LEU A 195 -4.14 -5.55 -6.24
CA LEU A 195 -4.18 -4.56 -7.31
C LEU A 195 -3.99 -5.21 -8.70
N LEU A 196 -3.01 -6.11 -8.84
CA LEU A 196 -2.77 -6.83 -10.11
C LEU A 196 -3.98 -7.71 -10.49
N GLN A 197 -4.59 -8.38 -9.52
CA GLN A 197 -5.77 -9.20 -9.75
C GLN A 197 -6.99 -8.36 -10.17
N GLN A 198 -7.14 -7.14 -9.64
CA GLN A 198 -8.17 -6.19 -10.05
C GLN A 198 -7.94 -5.71 -11.49
N GLN A 199 -6.70 -5.30 -11.84
CA GLN A 199 -6.33 -4.91 -13.21
C GLN A 199 -6.60 -6.01 -14.24
N ALA A 200 -6.18 -7.25 -13.93
CA ALA A 200 -6.37 -8.39 -14.82
C ALA A 200 -7.87 -8.63 -15.13
N ARG A 201 -8.76 -8.41 -14.16
CA ARG A 201 -10.21 -8.51 -14.38
C ARG A 201 -10.75 -7.39 -15.25
N LEU A 202 -10.31 -6.15 -15.05
CA LEU A 202 -10.77 -5.02 -15.86
C LEU A 202 -10.40 -5.24 -17.33
N ALA A 203 -9.19 -5.73 -17.60
CA ALA A 203 -8.74 -6.06 -18.95
C ALA A 203 -9.61 -7.15 -19.62
N LEU A 204 -10.01 -8.18 -18.86
CA LEU A 204 -10.89 -9.24 -19.35
C LEU A 204 -12.32 -8.72 -19.63
N GLN A 205 -12.84 -7.82 -18.80
CA GLN A 205 -14.17 -7.22 -19.01
C GLN A 205 -14.22 -6.24 -20.19
N GLY A 206 -13.15 -5.46 -20.39
CA GLY A 206 -12.99 -4.57 -21.54
C GLY A 206 -12.94 -5.35 -22.87
N SER A 207 -12.20 -6.45 -22.90
CA SER A 207 -12.07 -7.31 -24.10
C SER A 207 -13.40 -7.97 -24.51
N THR A 208 -14.26 -8.33 -23.55
CA THR A 208 -15.55 -8.99 -23.83
C THR A 208 -16.61 -8.02 -24.39
N SER A 209 -16.42 -6.71 -24.22
CA SER A 209 -17.36 -5.68 -24.70
C SER A 209 -17.09 -5.26 -26.15
N VAL A 210 -15.85 -5.40 -26.63
CA VAL A 210 -15.44 -5.07 -28.00
C VAL A 210 -15.83 -6.17 -29.01
N GLU A 211 -15.99 -7.43 -28.58
CA GLU A 211 -16.43 -8.53 -29.46
C GLU A 211 -17.96 -8.61 -29.66
N ARG A 212 -18.73 -7.67 -29.11
CA ARG A 212 -20.21 -7.62 -29.22
C ARG A 212 -20.77 -6.45 -30.02
N GLU A 213 -19.92 -5.68 -30.69
CA GLU A 213 -20.30 -4.70 -31.73
C GLU A 213 -19.90 -5.19 -33.13
#